data_AF-A0A1I4V9G7-F1
#
_entry.id   AF-A0A1I4V9G7-F1
#
_cell.length_a   1.000
_cell.length_b   1.000
_cell.length_c   1.000
_cell.angle_alpha   90.00
_cell.angle_beta   90.00
_cell.angle_gamma   90.00
#
_symmetry.space_group_name_H-M   'P 1'
#
loop_
_entity.id
_entity.type
_entity.pdbx_description
1 polymer ?
#
loop_
_entity_poly.entity_id
_entity_poly.type
_entity_poly.pdbx_seq_one_letter_code
_entity_poly.pdbx_strand_id
1 'polypeptide(L)'
;MNRSLHAIASLLLTGGTFSAANAAPPDYPPRKPGLWEMKMSQPDAPEGKPHVVQQCIDARTDAAMREMGGGASRQACSRQDTRKEGGKIVVDSVCQMGATTLTSHSEVSGDFGSSYRMESHTTYDPPMAGRAKGSAVMEAKWLGPCKAGQKPGDMVMPDGRTMNFMDMKPIPKKK
;
A
#
# COMPACT_ATOMS: atom_id res chain seq x y z
N MET A 1 -69.64 15.76 -25.65
CA MET A 1 -68.87 17.01 -25.52
C MET A 1 -68.04 16.96 -24.25
N ASN A 2 -66.80 17.43 -24.12
CA ASN A 2 -65.70 17.72 -25.03
C ASN A 2 -64.53 18.05 -24.08
N ARG A 3 -63.44 17.27 -24.12
CA ARG A 3 -62.03 17.63 -23.84
C ARG A 3 -61.69 18.30 -22.49
N SER A 4 -60.81 17.63 -21.74
CA SER A 4 -59.64 18.29 -21.15
C SER A 4 -58.50 17.27 -21.01
N LEU A 5 -57.44 17.51 -21.77
CA LEU A 5 -56.14 16.83 -21.67
C LEU A 5 -55.46 17.26 -20.37
N HIS A 6 -55.04 16.31 -19.55
CA HIS A 6 -53.96 16.53 -18.58
C HIS A 6 -52.81 15.59 -18.92
N ALA A 7 -51.81 16.17 -19.58
CA ALA A 7 -50.49 15.58 -19.70
C ALA A 7 -49.82 15.69 -18.34
N ILE A 8 -49.44 14.57 -17.73
CA ILE A 8 -48.54 14.56 -16.57
C ILE A 8 -47.34 13.68 -16.90
N ALA A 9 -46.25 14.41 -17.15
CA ALA A 9 -44.84 14.07 -17.21
C ALA A 9 -44.43 12.67 -16.72
N SER A 10 -43.81 11.93 -17.63
CA SER A 10 -42.85 10.87 -17.33
C SER A 10 -41.64 11.46 -16.60
N LEU A 11 -41.28 10.92 -15.43
CA LEU A 11 -39.91 10.98 -14.93
C LEU A 11 -39.54 9.62 -14.32
N LEU A 12 -39.02 8.75 -15.18
CA LEU A 12 -38.31 7.54 -14.79
C LEU A 12 -37.01 7.96 -14.09
N LEU A 13 -36.99 7.94 -12.75
CA LEU A 13 -35.74 7.98 -11.99
C LEU A 13 -35.13 6.57 -11.96
N THR A 14 -34.57 6.15 -13.09
CA THR A 14 -33.60 5.06 -13.16
C THR A 14 -32.20 5.64 -13.15
N GLY A 15 -31.38 5.24 -12.18
CA GLY A 15 -29.93 5.48 -12.19
C GLY A 15 -29.43 6.21 -10.94
N GLY A 16 -28.50 5.68 -10.15
CA GLY A 16 -27.80 4.42 -10.27
C GLY A 16 -27.35 3.99 -8.88
N THR A 17 -27.34 2.68 -8.65
CA THR A 17 -26.57 2.09 -7.57
C THR A 17 -25.12 2.46 -7.80
N PHE A 18 -24.60 3.40 -7.00
CA PHE A 18 -23.16 3.54 -6.79
C PHE A 18 -22.70 2.20 -6.20
N SER A 19 -22.26 1.30 -7.06
CA SER A 19 -21.43 0.18 -6.64
C SER A 19 -20.17 0.83 -6.10
N ALA A 20 -20.08 0.96 -4.78
CA ALA A 20 -18.79 1.04 -4.12
C ALA A 20 -18.06 -0.23 -4.53
N ALA A 21 -17.27 -0.15 -5.61
CA ALA A 21 -16.36 -1.22 -5.96
C ALA A 21 -15.42 -1.34 -4.76
N ASN A 22 -15.68 -2.32 -3.90
CA ASN A 22 -14.72 -2.81 -2.94
C ASN A 22 -13.53 -3.28 -3.78
N ALA A 23 -12.55 -2.42 -3.94
CA ALA A 23 -11.31 -2.78 -4.59
C ALA A 23 -10.72 -3.97 -3.82
N ALA A 24 -10.67 -5.12 -4.50
CA ALA A 24 -9.92 -6.27 -4.02
C ALA A 24 -8.49 -5.81 -3.75
N PRO A 25 -7.84 -6.31 -2.68
CA PRO A 25 -6.49 -5.88 -2.36
C PRO A 25 -5.56 -6.12 -3.55
N PRO A 26 -4.46 -5.36 -3.67
CA PRO A 26 -3.37 -5.80 -4.53
C PRO A 26 -2.95 -7.19 -4.07
N ASP A 27 -3.27 -8.20 -4.88
CA ASP A 27 -2.66 -9.52 -4.78
C ASP A 27 -1.20 -9.38 -5.22
N TYR A 28 -0.39 -8.73 -4.39
CA TYR A 28 1.05 -8.87 -4.47
C TYR A 28 1.36 -10.36 -4.36
N PRO A 29 2.14 -10.92 -5.29
CA PRO A 29 2.57 -12.29 -5.19
C PRO A 29 3.26 -12.55 -3.85
N PRO A 30 3.11 -13.76 -3.28
CA PRO A 30 3.83 -14.12 -2.08
C PRO A 30 5.33 -14.05 -2.34
N ARG A 31 6.08 -13.53 -1.37
CA ARG A 31 7.54 -13.53 -1.44
C ARG A 31 8.06 -14.93 -1.15
N LYS A 32 9.16 -15.31 -1.80
CA LYS A 32 9.89 -16.54 -1.48
C LYS A 32 10.31 -16.54 0.01
N PRO A 33 10.06 -17.60 0.78
CA PRO A 33 10.55 -17.73 2.15
C PRO A 33 12.07 -17.55 2.25
N GLY A 34 12.52 -16.88 3.31
CA GLY A 34 13.93 -16.61 3.58
C GLY A 34 14.20 -15.18 4.04
N LEU A 35 15.47 -14.80 4.00
CA LEU A 35 15.95 -13.46 4.36
C LEU A 35 15.83 -12.53 3.17
N TRP A 36 15.10 -11.43 3.35
CA TRP A 36 15.01 -10.33 2.41
C TRP A 36 15.73 -9.11 2.94
N GLU A 37 16.44 -8.41 2.08
CA GLU A 37 16.94 -7.06 2.33
C GLU A 37 16.02 -6.06 1.63
N MET A 38 15.56 -5.08 2.39
CA MET A 38 14.67 -4.02 1.94
C MET A 38 15.43 -2.71 2.10
N LYS A 39 15.77 -2.05 0.99
CA LYS A 39 16.40 -0.74 0.97
C LYS A 39 15.36 0.30 0.62
N MET A 40 15.19 1.29 1.48
CA MET A 40 14.22 2.37 1.32
C MET A 40 14.93 3.70 1.15
N SER A 41 14.49 4.53 0.21
CA SER A 41 14.99 5.89 -0.01
C SER A 41 13.87 6.85 -0.43
N GLN A 42 14.11 8.15 -0.23
CA GLN A 42 13.22 9.24 -0.62
C GLN A 42 14.00 10.21 -1.52
N PRO A 43 13.91 10.08 -2.86
CA PRO A 43 14.74 10.85 -3.80
C PRO A 43 14.60 12.37 -3.66
N ASP A 44 13.44 12.83 -3.22
CA ASP A 44 13.07 14.23 -3.06
C ASP A 44 13.20 14.75 -1.61
N ALA A 45 13.81 13.95 -0.72
CA ALA A 45 14.13 14.34 0.64
C ALA A 45 15.65 14.25 0.86
N PRO A 46 16.43 15.33 0.64
CA PRO A 46 17.89 15.33 0.77
C PRO A 46 18.39 14.89 2.16
N GLU A 47 17.63 15.26 3.20
CA GLU A 47 17.90 14.89 4.59
C GLU A 47 17.55 13.41 4.90
N GLY A 48 16.73 12.78 4.05
CA GLY A 48 16.21 11.43 4.21
C GLY A 48 17.27 10.40 3.82
N LYS A 49 18.11 10.02 4.78
CA LYS A 49 19.12 8.97 4.56
C LYS A 49 18.43 7.65 4.14
N PRO A 50 18.88 7.00 3.05
CA PRO A 50 18.44 5.66 2.74
C PRO A 50 18.68 4.74 3.93
N HIS A 51 17.72 3.85 4.19
CA HIS A 51 17.82 2.92 5.30
C HIS A 51 17.51 1.51 4.81
N VAL A 52 18.09 0.53 5.50
CA VAL A 52 18.00 -0.88 5.15
C VAL A 52 17.39 -1.63 6.30
N VAL A 53 16.41 -2.47 6.00
CA VAL A 53 15.81 -3.43 6.93
C VAL A 53 15.98 -4.82 6.35
N GLN A 54 16.38 -5.79 7.16
CA GLN A 54 16.37 -7.19 6.75
C GLN A 54 15.17 -7.90 7.39
N GLN A 55 14.44 -8.70 6.62
CA GLN A 55 13.24 -9.41 7.08
C GLN A 55 13.42 -10.91 6.85
N CYS A 56 13.43 -11.71 7.91
CA CYS A 56 13.27 -13.16 7.78
C CYS A 56 11.77 -13.48 7.70
N ILE A 57 11.34 -14.10 6.60
CA ILE A 57 9.92 -14.43 6.39
C ILE A 57 9.72 -15.89 6.00
N ASP A 58 8.58 -16.41 6.40
CA ASP A 58 7.94 -17.61 5.85
C ASP A 58 6.61 -17.21 5.17
N ALA A 59 5.89 -18.19 4.64
CA ALA A 59 4.60 -17.93 3.97
C ALA A 59 3.57 -17.24 4.89
N ARG A 60 3.56 -17.58 6.19
CA ARG A 60 2.59 -17.05 7.16
C ARG A 60 2.90 -15.60 7.51
N THR A 61 4.16 -15.32 7.82
CA THR A 61 4.63 -13.98 8.19
C THR A 61 4.62 -13.05 6.99
N ASP A 62 4.92 -13.55 5.78
CA ASP A 62 4.73 -12.78 4.54
C ASP A 62 3.27 -12.37 4.32
N ALA A 63 2.35 -13.34 4.43
CA ALA A 63 0.92 -13.07 4.30
C ALA A 63 0.43 -12.05 5.35
N ALA A 64 0.88 -12.18 6.59
CA ALA A 64 0.54 -11.24 7.67
C ALA A 64 1.08 -9.82 7.40
N MET A 65 2.32 -9.69 6.91
CA MET A 65 2.91 -8.40 6.54
C MET A 65 2.15 -7.75 5.37
N ARG A 66 1.83 -8.53 4.34
CA ARG A 66 1.01 -8.10 3.18
C ARG A 66 -0.37 -7.61 3.62
N GLU A 67 -1.05 -8.38 4.48
CA GLU A 67 -2.38 -8.02 4.99
C GLU A 67 -2.33 -6.77 5.85
N MET A 68 -1.32 -6.61 6.71
CA MET A 68 -1.18 -5.39 7.51
C MET A 68 -0.94 -4.16 6.61
N GLY A 69 -0.03 -4.26 5.64
CA GLY A 69 0.24 -3.17 4.71
C GLY A 69 -0.98 -2.79 3.87
N GLY A 70 -1.59 -3.77 3.19
CA GLY A 70 -2.76 -3.55 2.34
C GLY A 70 -4.03 -3.22 3.13
N GLY A 71 -4.23 -3.81 4.31
CA GLY A 71 -5.37 -3.58 5.19
C GLY A 71 -5.36 -2.19 5.84
N ALA A 72 -4.20 -1.72 6.30
CA ALA A 72 -4.05 -0.38 6.84
C ALA A 72 -4.34 0.69 5.77
N SER A 73 -3.84 0.50 4.55
CA SER A 73 -4.17 1.37 3.43
C SER A 73 -5.68 1.35 3.13
N ARG A 74 -6.31 0.17 2.95
CA ARG A 74 -7.75 0.09 2.65
C ARG A 74 -8.65 0.83 3.63
N GLN A 75 -8.36 0.78 4.93
CA GLN A 75 -9.16 1.46 5.94
C GLN A 75 -9.01 2.99 5.92
N ALA A 76 -7.89 3.49 5.41
CA ALA A 76 -7.61 4.92 5.34
C ALA A 76 -7.95 5.54 3.97
N CYS A 77 -8.18 4.73 2.94
CA CYS A 77 -8.36 5.20 1.57
C CYS A 77 -9.81 5.24 1.11
N SER A 78 -10.25 6.38 0.58
CA SER A 78 -11.55 6.51 -0.10
C SER A 78 -11.53 5.88 -1.49
N ARG A 79 -10.34 5.78 -2.10
CA ARG A 79 -10.10 5.05 -3.34
C ARG A 79 -8.78 4.29 -3.25
N GLN A 80 -8.80 3.05 -3.71
CA GLN A 80 -7.59 2.29 -4.03
C GLN A 80 -7.88 1.47 -5.27
N ASP A 81 -7.06 1.59 -6.29
CA ASP A 81 -7.15 0.84 -7.54
C ASP A 81 -5.85 0.07 -7.72
N THR A 82 -5.96 -1.19 -8.07
CA THR A 82 -4.80 -2.03 -8.37
C THR A 82 -5.01 -2.72 -9.69
N ARG A 83 -3.99 -2.65 -10.55
CA ARG A 83 -3.98 -3.34 -11.83
C ARG A 83 -2.61 -3.92 -12.14
N LYS A 84 -2.61 -4.92 -13.03
CA LYS A 84 -1.38 -5.39 -13.67
C LYS A 84 -1.26 -4.73 -15.03
N GLU A 85 -0.15 -4.05 -15.29
CA GLU A 85 0.08 -3.30 -16.53
C GLU A 85 1.55 -3.45 -16.93
N GLY A 86 1.81 -3.92 -18.16
CA GLY A 86 3.18 -4.01 -18.69
C GLY A 86 4.14 -4.87 -17.85
N GLY A 87 3.66 -5.92 -17.18
CA GLY A 87 4.47 -6.74 -16.26
C GLY A 87 4.73 -6.12 -14.88
N LYS A 88 4.10 -4.97 -14.59
CA LYS A 88 4.14 -4.29 -13.30
C LYS A 88 2.81 -4.43 -12.58
N ILE A 89 2.83 -4.26 -11.26
CA ILE A 89 1.64 -4.00 -10.46
C ILE A 89 1.58 -2.49 -10.23
N VAL A 90 0.50 -1.85 -10.66
CA VAL A 90 0.28 -0.43 -10.46
C VAL A 90 -0.82 -0.24 -9.42
N VAL A 91 -0.57 0.62 -8.45
CA VAL A 91 -1.48 0.95 -7.36
C VAL A 91 -1.68 2.46 -7.31
N ASP A 92 -2.93 2.88 -7.55
CA ASP A 92 -3.36 4.26 -7.38
C ASP A 92 -4.22 4.36 -6.13
N SER A 93 -4.01 5.37 -5.29
CA SER A 93 -4.78 5.51 -4.06
C SER A 93 -5.04 6.98 -3.70
N VAL A 94 -6.19 7.20 -3.05
CA VAL A 94 -6.58 8.47 -2.43
C VAL A 94 -6.94 8.17 -0.98
N CYS A 95 -6.12 8.66 -0.06
CA CYS A 95 -6.20 8.31 1.36
C CYS A 95 -6.26 9.54 2.24
N GLN A 96 -7.04 9.43 3.32
CA GLN A 96 -7.17 10.49 4.31
C GLN A 96 -6.24 10.21 5.48
N MET A 97 -5.36 11.16 5.80
CA MET A 97 -4.51 11.13 6.98
C MET A 97 -4.72 12.41 7.79
N GLY A 98 -5.53 12.32 8.84
CA GLY A 98 -5.98 13.51 9.56
C GLY A 98 -6.69 14.48 8.61
N ALA A 99 -6.23 15.73 8.57
CA ALA A 99 -6.77 16.75 7.68
C ALA A 99 -6.23 16.67 6.24
N THR A 100 -5.19 15.87 5.99
CA THR A 100 -4.50 15.81 4.69
C THR A 100 -4.99 14.66 3.82
N THR A 101 -5.27 14.97 2.57
CA THR A 101 -5.51 14.00 1.49
C THR A 101 -4.17 13.62 0.86
N LEU A 102 -3.91 12.31 0.76
CA LEU A 102 -2.76 11.72 0.10
C LEU A 102 -3.24 11.08 -1.20
N THR A 103 -2.79 11.60 -2.34
CA THR A 103 -3.03 10.95 -3.64
C THR A 103 -1.72 10.33 -4.10
N SER A 104 -1.67 9.01 -4.21
CA SER A 104 -0.45 8.25 -4.50
C SER A 104 -0.59 7.40 -5.75
N HIS A 105 0.46 7.40 -6.56
CA HIS A 105 0.66 6.49 -7.68
C HIS A 105 1.92 5.66 -7.40
N SER A 106 1.78 4.34 -7.37
CA SER A 106 2.87 3.41 -7.10
C SER A 106 2.98 2.34 -8.16
N GLU A 107 4.21 2.00 -8.54
CA GLU A 107 4.51 0.91 -9.46
C GLU A 107 5.43 -0.11 -8.78
N VAL A 108 5.11 -1.40 -8.91
CA VAL A 108 5.94 -2.50 -8.45
C VAL A 108 6.35 -3.37 -9.63
N SER A 109 7.64 -3.63 -9.75
CA SER A 109 8.25 -4.39 -10.85
C SER A 109 9.25 -5.43 -10.32
N GLY A 110 9.49 -6.47 -11.10
CA GLY A 110 10.45 -7.53 -10.77
C GLY A 110 9.78 -8.83 -10.30
N ASP A 111 10.56 -9.65 -9.61
CA ASP A 111 10.22 -11.02 -9.24
C ASP A 111 10.23 -11.21 -7.72
N PHE A 112 9.10 -11.67 -7.18
CA PHE A 112 8.92 -11.91 -5.74
C PHE A 112 9.66 -13.17 -5.25
N GLY A 113 10.32 -13.91 -6.15
CA GLY A 113 11.22 -15.01 -5.85
C GLY A 113 12.69 -14.62 -5.65
N SER A 114 13.09 -13.42 -6.08
CA SER A 114 14.50 -13.03 -6.17
C SER A 114 14.73 -11.54 -5.84
N SER A 115 14.14 -10.62 -6.60
CA SER A 115 14.23 -9.19 -6.34
C SER A 115 13.11 -8.42 -7.01
N TYR A 116 12.55 -7.44 -6.29
CA TYR A 116 11.53 -6.55 -6.82
C TYR A 116 11.78 -5.12 -6.35
N ARG A 117 11.18 -4.16 -7.06
CA ARG A 117 11.33 -2.73 -6.80
C ARG A 117 9.98 -2.06 -6.82
N MET A 118 9.75 -1.18 -5.86
CA MET A 118 8.57 -0.34 -5.77
C MET A 118 8.99 1.13 -5.83
N GLU A 119 8.29 1.88 -6.66
CA GLU A 119 8.43 3.34 -6.75
C GLU A 119 7.06 3.97 -6.52
N SER A 120 7.02 5.07 -5.80
CA SER A 120 5.77 5.77 -5.49
C SER A 120 5.97 7.28 -5.54
N HIS A 121 4.94 7.97 -6.03
CA HIS A 121 4.83 9.42 -6.04
C HIS A 121 3.52 9.80 -5.37
N THR A 122 3.58 10.70 -4.39
CA THR A 122 2.44 11.08 -3.57
C THR A 122 2.31 12.59 -3.52
N THR A 123 1.09 13.11 -3.63
CA THR A 123 0.76 14.52 -3.38
C THR A 123 0.00 14.65 -2.06
N TYR A 124 0.25 15.74 -1.32
CA TYR A 124 -0.34 16.03 -0.02
C TYR A 124 -1.15 17.33 -0.07
N ASP A 125 -2.42 17.27 0.33
CA ASP A 125 -3.30 18.44 0.39
C ASP A 125 -4.15 18.48 1.69
N PRO A 126 -3.91 19.43 2.62
CA PRO A 126 -2.85 20.43 2.60
C PRO A 126 -1.45 19.82 2.80
N PRO A 127 -0.37 20.57 2.46
CA PRO A 127 1.01 20.09 2.58
C PRO A 127 1.35 19.50 3.95
N MET A 128 2.05 18.36 3.95
CA MET A 128 2.48 17.68 5.18
C MET A 128 3.95 17.98 5.44
N ALA A 129 4.29 18.39 6.67
CA ALA A 129 5.67 18.73 7.05
C ALA A 129 6.35 19.71 6.06
N GLY A 130 5.59 20.68 5.54
CA GLY A 130 6.08 21.68 4.57
C GLY A 130 6.24 21.17 3.13
N ARG A 131 5.76 19.96 2.81
CA ARG A 131 5.88 19.36 1.48
C ARG A 131 4.51 19.04 0.87
N ALA A 132 4.29 19.50 -0.35
CA ALA A 132 3.09 19.19 -1.14
C ALA A 132 3.21 17.90 -1.95
N LYS A 133 4.44 17.37 -2.08
CA LYS A 133 4.75 16.14 -2.84
C LYS A 133 5.83 15.33 -2.12
N GLY A 134 5.87 14.04 -2.37
CA GLY A 134 6.88 13.12 -1.84
C GLY A 134 7.00 11.89 -2.72
N SER A 135 8.21 11.33 -2.77
CA SER A 135 8.54 10.17 -3.58
C SER A 135 9.27 9.16 -2.71
N ALA A 136 8.96 7.88 -2.91
CA ALA A 136 9.64 6.82 -2.19
C ALA A 136 10.00 5.68 -3.13
N VAL A 137 11.19 5.14 -2.91
CA VAL A 137 11.75 4.00 -3.63
C VAL A 137 12.06 2.92 -2.62
N MET A 138 11.65 1.70 -2.93
CA MET A 138 11.97 0.50 -2.15
C MET A 138 12.54 -0.57 -3.07
N GLU A 139 13.70 -1.10 -2.73
CA GLU A 139 14.35 -2.20 -3.44
C GLU A 139 14.42 -3.40 -2.51
N ALA A 140 13.90 -4.52 -2.96
CA ALA A 140 13.84 -5.76 -2.20
C ALA A 140 14.69 -6.84 -2.87
N LYS A 141 15.53 -7.52 -2.08
CA LYS A 141 16.39 -8.61 -2.56
C LYS A 141 16.37 -9.80 -1.63
N TRP A 142 16.12 -10.99 -2.17
CA TRP A 142 16.26 -12.25 -1.43
C TRP A 142 17.74 -12.58 -1.28
N LEU A 143 18.19 -12.68 -0.04
CA LEU A 143 19.60 -12.94 0.31
C LEU A 143 19.90 -14.42 0.51
N GLY A 144 18.87 -15.25 0.73
CA GLY A 144 19.07 -16.64 1.09
C GLY A 144 18.03 -17.14 2.09
N PRO A 145 18.23 -18.33 2.65
CA PRO A 145 17.56 -18.76 3.88
C PRO A 145 17.77 -17.75 5.02
N CYS A 146 16.88 -17.76 6.01
CA CYS A 146 17.09 -16.98 7.23
C CYS A 146 18.39 -17.37 7.94
N LYS A 147 19.04 -16.40 8.58
CA LYS A 147 20.29 -16.63 9.34
C LYS A 147 20.02 -17.50 10.57
N ALA A 148 21.05 -18.20 11.04
CA ALA A 148 20.95 -18.98 12.28
C ALA A 148 20.47 -18.10 13.44
N GLY A 149 19.47 -18.58 14.18
CA GLY A 149 18.86 -17.86 15.29
C GLY A 149 17.75 -16.88 14.90
N GLN A 150 17.55 -16.57 13.61
CA GLN A 150 16.39 -15.80 13.18
C GLN A 150 15.13 -16.67 13.16
N LYS A 151 14.02 -16.06 13.58
CA LYS A 151 12.68 -16.61 13.49
C LYS A 151 11.91 -15.93 12.35
N PRO A 152 10.98 -16.63 11.68
CA PRO A 152 10.06 -15.96 10.77
C PRO A 152 9.36 -14.78 11.44
N GLY A 153 9.33 -13.65 10.75
CA GLY A 153 8.86 -12.37 11.26
C GLY A 153 9.96 -11.49 11.84
N ASP A 154 11.18 -11.98 12.08
CA ASP A 154 12.27 -11.16 12.57
C ASP A 154 12.66 -10.10 11.54
N MET A 155 12.72 -8.85 12.01
CA MET A 155 13.15 -7.69 11.26
C MET A 155 14.37 -7.08 11.94
N VAL A 156 15.48 -6.98 11.22
CA VAL A 156 16.68 -6.27 11.66
C VAL A 156 16.59 -4.83 11.15
N MET A 157 16.45 -3.90 12.07
CA MET A 157 16.30 -2.47 11.81
C MET A 157 17.66 -1.83 11.49
N PRO A 158 17.68 -0.59 10.95
CA PRO A 158 18.93 0.08 10.59
C PRO A 158 19.88 0.32 11.77
N ASP A 159 19.35 0.36 13.00
CA ASP A 159 20.11 0.49 14.25
C ASP A 159 20.67 -0.87 14.76
N GLY A 160 20.48 -1.95 13.99
CA GLY A 160 20.91 -3.30 14.33
C GLY A 160 19.97 -4.03 15.29
N ARG A 161 18.93 -3.39 15.82
CA ARG A 161 17.97 -4.05 16.71
C ARG A 161 17.09 -4.99 15.91
N THR A 162 16.88 -6.18 16.48
CA THR A 162 15.92 -7.14 15.94
C THR A 162 14.58 -6.99 16.65
N MET A 163 13.50 -6.97 15.89
CA MET A 163 12.13 -7.01 16.38
C MET A 163 11.33 -8.03 15.57
N ASN A 164 10.45 -8.79 16.22
CA ASN A 164 9.60 -9.72 15.49
C ASN A 164 8.27 -9.04 15.13
N PHE A 165 7.95 -9.06 13.84
CA PHE A 165 6.71 -8.52 13.29
C PHE A 165 5.45 -9.10 13.95
N MET A 166 5.47 -10.38 14.30
CA MET A 166 4.32 -11.06 14.88
C MET A 166 4.07 -10.67 16.34
N ASP A 167 5.08 -10.13 17.02
CA ASP A 167 4.97 -9.64 18.40
C ASP A 167 4.54 -8.17 18.46
N MET A 168 4.48 -7.48 17.31
CA MET A 168 4.02 -6.10 17.23
C MET A 168 2.52 -6.05 17.50
N LYS A 169 2.15 -5.45 18.64
CA LYS A 169 0.75 -5.15 18.93
C LYS A 169 0.25 -4.10 17.93
N PRO A 170 -1.01 -4.19 17.47
CA PRO A 170 -1.62 -3.14 16.68
C PRO A 170 -1.48 -1.81 17.42
N ILE A 171 -1.00 -0.76 16.75
CA ILE A 171 -1.00 0.59 17.34
C ILE A 171 -2.47 0.93 17.61
N PRO A 172 -2.88 1.16 18.87
CA PRO A 172 -4.26 1.52 19.15
C PRO A 172 -4.59 2.80 18.38
N LYS A 173 -5.66 2.77 17.57
CA LYS A 173 -6.14 3.96 16.89
C LYS A 173 -6.44 5.00 17.98
N LYS A 174 -5.64 6.07 18.06
CA LYS A 174 -6.00 7.21 18.91
C LYS A 174 -7.32 7.75 18.37
N LYS A 175 -8.38 7.63 19.18
CA LYS A 175 -9.68 8.24 18.94
C LYS A 175 -9.57 9.75 18.93
#